data_AF-A0A923UJI8-F1
#
_entry.id   AF-A0A923UJI8-F1
#
_cell.length_a   1.000
_cell.length_b   1.000
_cell.length_c   1.000
_cell.angle_alpha   90.00
_cell.angle_beta   90.00
_cell.angle_gamma   90.00
#
_symmetry.space_group_name_H-M   'P 1'
#
loop_
_entity.id
_entity.type
_entity.pdbx_description
1 polymer ?
#
loop_
_entity_poly.entity_id
_entity_poly.type
_entity_poly.pdbx_seq_one_letter_code
_entity_poly.pdbx_strand_id
1 'polypeptide(L)' 'SARDGYVYGKCTALKIGRTMHIWDIKITNEAGDLVCVSRLTTAIIERR' A
#
# COMPACT_ATOMS: atom_id res chain seq x y z
N SER A 1 15.34 -6.02 -4.20
CA SER A 1 15.39 -4.77 -3.43
C SER A 1 15.97 -3.69 -4.32
N ALA A 2 15.35 -2.51 -4.38
CA ALA A 2 15.98 -1.34 -4.98
C ALA A 2 17.12 -0.91 -4.05
N ARG A 3 18.34 -0.75 -4.58
CA ARG A 3 19.53 -0.38 -3.81
C ARG A 3 19.91 1.10 -4.02
N ASP A 4 19.44 1.69 -5.11
CA ASP A 4 19.62 3.09 -5.48
C ASP A 4 18.43 3.54 -6.34
N GLY A 5 18.20 4.86 -6.43
CA GLY A 5 17.11 5.47 -7.20
C GLY A 5 15.78 5.62 -6.42
N TYR A 6 14.71 5.95 -7.14
CA TYR A 6 13.38 6.14 -6.55
C TYR A 6 12.48 4.91 -6.73
N VAL A 7 11.57 4.72 -5.77
CA VAL A 7 10.48 3.77 -5.87
C VAL A 7 9.15 4.49 -5.72
N TYR A 8 8.15 4.06 -6.48
CA TYR A 8 6.82 4.62 -6.49
C TYR A 8 5.84 3.62 -5.90
N GLY A 9 5.22 3.99 -4.78
CA GLY A 9 4.17 3.19 -4.15
C GLY A 9 2.79 3.69 -4.57
N LYS A 10 1.98 2.82 -5.17
CA LYS A 10 0.55 3.08 -5.40
C LYS A 10 -0.27 2.31 -4.37
N CYS A 11 -0.96 3.05 -3.50
CA CYS A 11 -1.89 2.50 -2.53
C CYS A 11 -3.29 2.41 -3.15
N THR A 12 -3.89 1.23 -3.08
CA THR A 12 -5.24 0.97 -3.57
C THR A 12 -6.09 0.35 -2.47
N ALA A 13 -7.30 0.86 -2.32
CA ALA A 13 -8.27 0.31 -1.37
C ALA A 13 -8.74 -1.06 -1.86
N LEU A 14 -8.41 -2.12 -1.13
CA LEU A 14 -8.91 -3.46 -1.42
C LEU A 14 -10.27 -3.70 -0.77
N LYS A 15 -10.41 -3.25 0.48
CA LYS A 15 -11.68 -3.33 1.23
C LYS A 15 -11.76 -2.16 2.21
N ILE A 16 -12.82 -1.38 2.11
CA ILE A 16 -13.10 -0.26 3.02
C ILE A 16 -14.36 -0.62 3.81
N GLY A 17 -14.17 -1.20 4.99
CA GLY A 17 -15.24 -1.50 5.94
C GLY A 17 -15.30 -0.48 7.07
N ARG A 18 -16.45 -0.37 7.74
CA ARG A 18 -16.67 0.61 8.84
C ARG A 18 -15.67 0.49 9.99
N THR A 19 -15.16 -0.70 10.26
CA THR A 19 -14.24 -0.99 11.38
C THR A 19 -12.83 -1.34 10.92
N MET A 20 -12.64 -1.71 9.65
CA MET A 20 -11.36 -2.19 9.12
C MET A 20 -11.20 -1.80 7.65
N HIS A 21 -10.06 -1.21 7.32
CA HIS A 21 -9.63 -0.99 5.95
C HIS A 21 -8.48 -1.91 5.60
N ILE A 22 -8.51 -2.48 4.41
CA ILE A 22 -7.43 -3.26 3.83
C ILE A 22 -6.97 -2.54 2.57
N TRP A 23 -5.68 -2.27 2.51
CA TRP A 23 -5.02 -1.56 1.43
C TRP A 23 -3.97 -2.46 0.79
N ASP A 24 -3.99 -2.50 -0.53
CA ASP A 24 -2.96 -3.14 -1.34
C ASP A 24 -2.01 -2.04 -1.84
N ILE A 25 -0.74 -2.15 -1.49
CA ILE A 25 0.30 -1.19 -1.82
C ILE A 25 1.28 -1.87 -2.76
N LYS A 26 1.27 -1.44 -4.03
CA LYS A 26 2.19 -1.92 -5.05
C LYS A 26 3.31 -0.92 -5.21
N ILE A 27 4.54 -1.36 -5.03
CA ILE A 27 5.73 -0.54 -5.12
C ILE A 27 6.48 -0.94 -6.40
N THR A 28 6.64 0.01 -7.30
CA THR A 28 7.36 -0.14 -8.58
C THR A 28 8.62 0.71 -8.60
N ASN A 29 9.63 0.31 -9.36
CA ASN A 29 10.81 1.15 -9.63
C ASN A 29 10.53 2.15 -10.78
N GLU A 30 11.52 2.97 -11.13
CA GLU A 30 11.47 3.90 -12.27
C GLU A 30 11.29 3.22 -13.63
N ALA A 31 11.73 1.96 -13.78
CA ALA A 31 11.54 1.17 -15.00
C ALA A 31 10.11 0.56 -15.10
N GLY A 32 9.28 0.72 -14.07
CA GLY A 32 7.93 0.16 -14.01
C GLY A 32 7.87 -1.27 -13.51
N ASP A 33 8.99 -1.87 -13.10
CA ASP A 33 9.03 -3.21 -12.53
C ASP A 33 8.43 -3.21 -11.12
N LEU A 34 7.56 -4.18 -10.84
CA LEU A 34 7.01 -4.41 -9.51
C LEU A 34 8.08 -5.01 -8.60
N VAL A 35 8.56 -4.21 -7.64
CA VAL A 35 9.65 -4.60 -6.74
C VAL A 35 9.15 -5.11 -5.39
N CYS A 36 7.96 -4.68 -4.96
CA CYS A 36 7.38 -5.11 -3.69
C CYS A 36 5.85 -4.95 -3.72
N VAL A 37 5.18 -5.86 -3.04
CA VAL A 37 3.75 -5.74 -2.72
C VAL A 37 3.61 -5.83 -1.21
N SER A 38 2.95 -4.85 -0.62
CA SER A 38 2.65 -4.80 0.80
C SER A 38 1.15 -4.70 1.02
N ARG A 39 0.67 -5.33 2.09
CA ARG A 39 -0.74 -5.25 2.49
C ARG A 39 -0.82 -4.56 3.83
N LEU A 40 -1.57 -3.46 3.88
CA LEU A 40 -1.81 -2.70 5.09
C LEU A 40 -3.24 -2.92 5.56
N THR A 41 -3.39 -3.45 6.77
CA THR A 41 -4.69 -3.56 7.45
C THR A 41 -4.76 -2.50 8.54
N THR A 42 -5.76 -1.64 8.48
CA THR A 42 -5.95 -0.53 9.41
C THR A 42 -7.25 -0.71 10.16
N ALA A 43 -7.21 -0.67 11.49
CA ALA A 43 -8.41 -0.58 12.32
C ALA A 43 -8.94 0.86 12.31
N ILE A 44 -10.24 1.01 12.08
CA ILE A 44 -10.93 2.30 12.12
C ILE A 44 -11.60 2.43 13.48
N ILE A 45 -11.16 3.43 14.24
CA ILE A 45 -11.67 3.74 15.56
C ILE A 45 -12.48 5.02 15.44
N GLU A 46 -13.77 4.94 15.72
CA GLU A 46 -14.64 6.12 15.80
C GLU A 46 -14.15 7.04 16.93
N ARG A 47 -13.98 8.33 16.62
CA ARG A 47 -13.64 9.32 17.64
C ARG A 47 -14.88 9.59 18.50
N ARG A 48 -14.71 9.46 19.82
CA ARG A 48 -15.71 9.80 20.83
C ARG A 48 -15.78 11.31 21.08
#